data_AF-A0ABD5UFQ0-F1
#
_entry.id   AF-A0ABD5UFQ0-F1
#
_cell.length_a   1.000
_cell.length_b   1.000
_cell.length_c   1.000
_cell.angle_alpha   90.00
_cell.angle_beta   90.00
_cell.angle_gamma   90.00
#
_symmetry.space_group_name_H-M   'P 1'
#
loop_
_entity.id
_entity.type
_entity.pdbx_description
1 polymer ?
#
loop_
_entity_poly.entity_id
_entity_poly.type
_entity_poly.pdbx_seq_one_letter_code
_entity_poly.pdbx_strand_id
1 'polypeptide(L)'
;MRRALLGAVVFGFGFSAVIDVLVLHHVLQLHSLVSNLYPTTTVSGLRTNVFADGVFATVMLAVAGGGAGLLWRAERRATTPLPVRPLAGAAVLGLGAFDLFDVVVNHTILGLHDATEGPGYYDPHWAVISLLIVGAGYYVYRTSRPRTVSES
;
A
#
# COMPACT_ATOMS: atom_id res chain seq x y z
N MET A 1 -5.42 21.38 3.72
CA MET A 1 -6.01 20.30 2.88
C MET A 1 -4.99 19.53 2.03
N ARG A 2 -4.31 20.14 1.03
CA ARG A 2 -3.41 19.41 0.12
C ARG A 2 -2.36 18.53 0.84
N ARG A 3 -1.71 19.07 1.87
CA ARG A 3 -0.73 18.33 2.69
C ARG A 3 -1.34 17.16 3.46
N ALA A 4 -2.60 17.27 3.89
CA ALA A 4 -3.31 16.19 4.59
C ALA A 4 -3.66 15.06 3.61
N LEU A 5 -4.12 15.40 2.40
CA LEU A 5 -4.38 14.41 1.35
C LEU A 5 -3.10 13.67 0.93
N LEU A 6 -2.00 14.40 0.74
CA LEU A 6 -0.70 13.77 0.48
C LEU A 6 -0.28 12.86 1.65
N GLY A 7 -0.42 13.34 2.89
CA GLY A 7 -0.14 12.53 4.08
C GLY A 7 -0.96 11.26 4.14
N ALA A 8 -2.25 11.30 3.78
CA ALA A 8 -3.12 10.14 3.71
C ALA A 8 -2.68 9.14 2.62
N VAL A 9 -2.36 9.60 1.40
CA VAL A 9 -1.86 8.74 0.33
C VAL A 9 -0.55 8.06 0.73
N VAL A 10 0.41 8.83 1.26
CA VAL A 10 1.71 8.31 1.69
C VAL A 10 1.55 7.32 2.85
N PHE A 11 0.66 7.63 3.80
CA PHE A 11 0.33 6.71 4.89
C PHE A 11 -0.24 5.39 4.35
N GLY A 12 -1.24 5.46 3.48
CA GLY A 12 -1.86 4.29 2.88
C GLY A 12 -0.86 3.43 2.10
N PHE A 13 0.03 4.05 1.33
CA PHE A 13 1.06 3.35 0.56
C PHE A 13 1.99 2.53 1.45
N GLY A 14 2.59 3.17 2.47
CA GLY A 14 3.46 2.45 3.40
C GLY A 14 2.72 1.43 4.25
N PHE A 15 1.46 1.71 4.62
CA PHE A 15 0.64 0.80 5.41
C PHE A 15 0.24 -0.46 4.63
N SER A 16 -0.07 -0.35 3.33
CA SER A 16 -0.35 -1.51 2.47
C SER A 16 0.83 -2.47 2.47
N ALA A 17 2.05 -1.95 2.26
CA ALA A 17 3.25 -2.76 2.23
C ALA A 17 3.55 -3.46 3.56
N VAL A 18 3.25 -2.81 4.69
CA VAL A 18 3.39 -3.44 6.00
C VAL A 18 2.35 -4.54 6.20
N ILE A 19 1.11 -4.33 5.74
CA ILE A 19 0.07 -5.38 5.76
C ILE A 19 0.50 -6.56 4.88
N ASP A 20 1.00 -6.29 3.69
CA ASP A 20 1.49 -7.29 2.75
C ASP A 20 2.58 -8.18 3.38
N VAL A 21 3.65 -7.56 3.90
CA VAL A 21 4.71 -8.31 4.59
C VAL A 21 4.19 -9.05 5.82
N LEU A 22 3.36 -8.42 6.64
CA LEU A 22 2.91 -9.05 7.88
C LEU A 22 1.94 -10.21 7.61
N VAL A 23 0.97 -9.99 6.72
CA VAL A 23 -0.13 -10.92 6.48
C VAL A 23 0.23 -11.91 5.38
N LEU A 24 0.67 -11.45 4.21
CA LEU A 24 0.95 -12.34 3.07
C LEU A 24 2.29 -13.06 3.23
N HIS A 25 3.37 -12.36 3.64
CA HIS A 25 4.68 -13.00 3.77
C HIS A 25 4.83 -13.83 5.04
N HIS A 26 4.42 -13.30 6.21
CA HIS A 26 4.69 -13.98 7.48
C HIS A 26 3.57 -14.88 7.99
N VAL A 27 2.31 -14.40 7.95
CA VAL A 27 1.16 -15.16 8.48
C VAL A 27 0.68 -16.22 7.49
N LEU A 28 0.41 -15.83 6.25
CA LEU A 28 -0.08 -16.72 5.21
C LEU A 28 1.04 -17.43 4.45
N GLN A 29 2.25 -16.86 4.47
CA GLN A 29 3.44 -17.44 3.82
C GLN A 29 3.21 -17.77 2.35
N LEU A 30 2.49 -16.88 1.63
CA LEU A 30 2.17 -17.08 0.22
C LEU A 30 3.37 -16.85 -0.70
N HIS A 31 4.24 -15.93 -0.30
CA HIS A 31 5.48 -15.54 -0.96
C HIS A 31 6.37 -14.76 0.04
N SER A 32 7.60 -14.46 -0.34
CA SER A 32 8.49 -13.54 0.39
C SER A 32 9.16 -12.60 -0.60
N LEU A 33 9.65 -11.45 -0.15
CA LEU A 33 10.06 -10.35 -1.03
C LEU A 33 11.06 -10.77 -2.12
N VAL A 34 11.95 -11.73 -1.84
CA VAL A 34 13.01 -12.16 -2.76
C VAL A 34 12.98 -13.67 -3.02
N SER A 35 11.81 -14.31 -2.92
CA SER A 35 11.68 -15.77 -2.97
C SER A 35 12.05 -16.38 -4.34
N ASN A 36 11.98 -15.60 -5.43
CA ASN A 36 12.48 -16.03 -6.75
C ASN A 36 14.02 -16.03 -6.82
N LEU A 37 14.70 -15.28 -5.94
CA LEU A 37 16.16 -15.20 -5.88
C LEU A 37 16.75 -16.15 -4.83
N TYR A 38 16.03 -16.37 -3.74
CA TYR A 38 16.46 -17.20 -2.61
C TYR A 38 15.37 -18.21 -2.24
N PRO A 39 15.63 -19.53 -2.34
CA PRO A 39 14.61 -20.54 -2.14
C PRO A 39 14.14 -20.60 -0.67
N THR A 40 12.83 -20.48 -0.47
CA THR A 40 12.14 -20.59 0.83
C THR A 40 12.22 -22.00 1.44
N THR A 41 12.56 -23.02 0.63
CA THR A 41 12.71 -24.42 1.05
C THR A 41 14.02 -24.74 1.77
N THR A 42 14.95 -23.79 1.87
CA THR A 42 16.22 -23.95 2.58
C THR A 42 16.30 -23.02 3.78
N VAL A 43 16.96 -23.44 4.87
CA VAL A 43 17.14 -22.59 6.06
C VAL A 43 17.88 -21.29 5.73
N SER A 44 18.89 -21.36 4.86
CA SER A 44 19.65 -20.17 4.45
C SER A 44 18.80 -19.22 3.61
N GLY A 45 18.06 -19.73 2.62
CA GLY A 45 17.19 -18.90 1.78
C GLY A 45 16.04 -18.29 2.57
N LEU A 46 15.43 -19.04 3.49
CA LEU A 46 14.40 -18.53 4.39
C LEU A 46 14.92 -17.38 5.27
N ARG A 47 16.14 -17.49 5.81
CA ARG A 47 16.77 -16.39 6.58
C ARG A 47 16.95 -15.13 5.74
N THR A 48 17.38 -15.28 4.48
CA THR A 48 17.53 -14.14 3.57
C THR A 48 16.20 -13.47 3.26
N ASN A 49 15.16 -14.26 2.99
CA ASN A 49 13.80 -13.76 2.74
C ASN A 49 13.25 -12.99 3.94
N VAL A 50 13.30 -13.58 5.14
CA VAL A 50 12.85 -12.92 6.39
C VAL A 50 13.62 -11.63 6.65
N PHE A 51 14.93 -11.61 6.37
CA PHE A 51 15.73 -10.39 6.50
C PHE A 51 15.29 -9.31 5.51
N ALA A 52 15.10 -9.68 4.24
CA ALA A 52 14.67 -8.77 3.18
C ALA A 52 13.27 -8.20 3.48
N ASP A 53 12.33 -9.04 3.89
CA ASP A 53 10.99 -8.67 4.34
C ASP A 53 11.05 -7.66 5.49
N GLY A 54 11.89 -7.92 6.50
CA GLY A 54 12.06 -7.03 7.65
C GLY A 54 12.63 -5.66 7.27
N VAL A 55 13.62 -5.62 6.38
CA VAL A 55 14.19 -4.36 5.87
C VAL A 55 13.14 -3.57 5.09
N PHE A 56 12.43 -4.24 4.18
CA PHE A 56 11.39 -3.61 3.38
C PHE A 56 10.23 -3.08 4.24
N ALA A 57 9.73 -3.88 5.17
CA ALA A 57 8.71 -3.45 6.12
C ALA A 57 9.18 -2.26 6.98
N THR A 58 10.44 -2.22 7.39
CA THR A 58 11.00 -1.09 8.16
C THR A 58 10.99 0.20 7.34
N VAL A 59 11.40 0.13 6.07
CA VAL A 59 11.36 1.28 5.15
C VAL A 59 9.91 1.73 4.94
N MET A 60 8.99 0.80 4.71
CA MET A 60 7.59 1.12 4.45
C MET A 60 6.86 1.63 5.70
N LEU A 61 7.25 1.16 6.89
CA LEU A 61 6.79 1.71 8.16
C LEU A 61 7.27 3.15 8.34
N ALA A 62 8.50 3.49 7.93
CA ALA A 62 8.99 4.87 7.93
C ALA A 62 8.21 5.74 6.93
N VAL A 63 7.87 5.22 5.75
CA VAL A 63 6.99 5.90 4.78
C VAL A 63 5.61 6.15 5.40
N ALA A 64 4.99 5.13 6.00
CA ALA A 64 3.71 5.25 6.67
C ALA A 64 3.77 6.29 7.80
N GLY A 65 4.81 6.23 8.64
CA GLY A 65 5.07 7.19 9.71
C GLY A 65 5.25 8.62 9.20
N GLY A 66 5.92 8.81 8.07
CA GLY A 66 6.03 10.10 7.38
C GLY A 66 4.66 10.65 6.94
N GLY A 67 3.82 9.78 6.35
CA GLY A 67 2.43 10.12 6.00
C GLY A 67 1.58 10.49 7.21
N ALA A 68 1.67 9.71 8.30
CA ALA A 68 1.02 10.00 9.57
C ALA A 68 1.51 11.33 10.18
N GLY A 69 2.81 11.62 10.11
CA GLY A 69 3.39 12.88 10.55
C GLY A 69 2.87 14.08 9.76
N LEU A 70 2.67 13.93 8.44
CA LEU A 70 2.04 14.96 7.60
C LEU A 70 0.57 15.19 7.97
N LEU A 71 -0.19 14.13 8.22
CA LEU A 71 -1.58 14.20 8.71
C LEU A 71 -1.64 14.91 10.06
N TRP A 72 -0.82 14.48 11.02
CA TRP A 72 -0.72 15.08 12.35
C TRP A 72 -0.38 16.57 12.30
N ARG A 73 0.59 16.95 11.47
CA ARG A 73 0.94 18.36 11.26
C ARG A 73 -0.17 19.15 10.60
N ALA A 74 -0.94 18.54 9.71
CA ALA A 74 -2.06 19.20 9.06
C ALA A 74 -3.24 19.42 10.04
N GLU A 75 -3.54 18.44 10.88
CA GLU A 75 -4.58 18.53 11.91
C GLU A 75 -4.25 19.64 12.91
N ARG A 76 -3.02 19.68 13.45
CA ARG A 76 -2.59 20.73 14.38
C ARG A 76 -2.60 22.16 13.82
N ARG A 77 -2.67 22.31 12.49
CA ARG A 77 -2.70 23.61 11.81
C ARG A 77 -4.10 23.98 11.32
N ALA A 78 -5.06 23.07 11.44
CA ALA A 78 -6.42 23.31 10.97
C ALA A 78 -7.19 24.10 12.03
N THR A 79 -7.97 25.08 11.58
CA THR A 79 -8.90 25.84 12.44
C THR A 79 -10.20 25.09 12.70
N THR A 80 -10.48 24.08 11.89
CA THR A 80 -11.61 23.15 12.01
C THR A 80 -11.10 21.72 11.77
N PRO A 81 -11.74 20.68 12.34
CA PRO A 81 -11.32 19.30 12.12
C PRO A 81 -11.19 18.93 10.63
N LEU A 82 -10.19 18.13 10.28
CA LEU A 82 -10.04 17.68 8.90
C LEU A 82 -11.19 16.73 8.51
N PRO A 83 -11.70 16.84 7.26
CA PRO A 83 -12.79 15.99 6.80
C PRO A 83 -12.30 14.54 6.63
N VAL A 84 -12.93 13.62 7.37
CA VAL A 84 -12.52 12.21 7.42
C VAL A 84 -12.71 11.49 6.08
N ARG A 85 -13.87 11.66 5.41
CA ARG A 85 -14.18 10.93 4.16
C ARG A 85 -13.16 11.13 3.03
N PRO A 86 -12.75 12.36 2.65
CA PRO A 86 -11.75 12.54 1.60
C PRO A 86 -10.35 12.10 2.04
N LEU A 87 -10.02 12.13 3.34
CA LEU A 87 -8.76 11.58 3.84
C LEU A 87 -8.76 10.05 3.80
N ALA A 88 -9.87 9.40 4.15
CA ALA A 88 -10.03 7.96 4.03
C ALA A 88 -9.93 7.52 2.56
N GLY A 89 -10.60 8.22 1.64
CA GLY A 89 -10.46 7.95 0.20
C GLY A 89 -9.02 8.11 -0.31
N ALA A 90 -8.30 9.12 0.19
CA ALA A 90 -6.88 9.31 -0.12
C ALA A 90 -5.98 8.21 0.47
N ALA A 91 -6.27 7.71 1.67
CA ALA A 91 -5.54 6.58 2.25
C ALA A 91 -5.79 5.28 1.47
N VAL A 92 -7.03 5.02 1.05
CA VAL A 92 -7.37 3.86 0.19
C VAL A 92 -6.72 3.98 -1.19
N LEU A 93 -6.61 5.19 -1.75
CA LEU A 93 -5.80 5.41 -2.95
C LEU A 93 -4.33 5.02 -2.74
N GLY A 94 -3.77 5.38 -1.58
CA GLY A 94 -2.41 4.99 -1.20
C GLY A 94 -2.24 3.47 -1.12
N LEU A 95 -3.19 2.78 -0.48
CA LEU A 95 -3.20 1.31 -0.38
C LEU A 95 -3.12 0.66 -1.77
N GLY A 96 -4.08 0.96 -2.64
CA GLY A 96 -4.09 0.37 -3.99
C GLY A 96 -2.92 0.80 -4.88
N ALA A 97 -2.34 1.97 -4.63
CA ALA A 97 -1.13 2.42 -5.35
C ALA A 97 0.09 1.60 -4.97
N PHE A 98 0.22 1.15 -3.72
CA PHE A 98 1.28 0.22 -3.33
C PHE A 98 1.05 -1.15 -3.97
N ASP A 99 -0.16 -1.71 -3.87
CA ASP A 99 -0.44 -3.03 -4.46
C ASP A 99 -0.14 -3.03 -5.96
N LEU A 100 -0.46 -1.94 -6.67
CA LEU A 100 -0.14 -1.80 -8.08
C LEU A 100 1.36 -1.65 -8.32
N PHE A 101 2.05 -0.90 -7.46
CA PHE A 101 3.51 -0.76 -7.51
C PHE A 101 4.18 -2.12 -7.34
N ASP A 102 3.72 -2.94 -6.41
CA ASP A 102 4.26 -4.25 -6.13
C ASP A 102 4.12 -5.20 -7.34
N VAL A 103 2.90 -5.31 -7.89
CA VAL A 103 2.65 -6.10 -9.11
C VAL A 103 3.49 -5.64 -10.30
N VAL A 104 3.59 -4.32 -10.54
CA VAL A 104 4.32 -3.79 -11.69
C VAL A 104 5.83 -3.87 -11.49
N VAL A 105 6.31 -3.43 -10.33
CA VAL A 105 7.75 -3.26 -10.09
C VAL A 105 8.35 -4.53 -9.54
N ASN A 106 7.83 -5.07 -8.44
CA ASN A 106 8.46 -6.21 -7.77
C ASN A 106 8.21 -7.52 -8.51
N HIS A 107 6.98 -7.77 -8.97
CA HIS A 107 6.67 -9.02 -9.69
C HIS A 107 7.08 -8.93 -11.17
N THR A 108 6.67 -7.88 -11.89
CA THR A 108 6.82 -7.86 -13.35
C THR A 108 8.18 -7.36 -13.82
N ILE A 109 8.66 -6.22 -13.30
CA ILE A 109 9.91 -5.60 -13.77
C ILE A 109 11.13 -6.25 -13.12
N LEU A 110 11.11 -6.42 -11.81
CA LEU A 110 12.25 -6.91 -11.03
C LEU A 110 12.21 -8.44 -10.86
N GLY A 111 11.04 -9.07 -10.96
CA GLY A 111 10.89 -10.52 -10.83
C GLY A 111 11.32 -11.06 -9.46
N LEU A 112 11.16 -10.27 -8.40
CA LEU A 112 11.69 -10.62 -7.08
C LEU A 112 10.93 -11.77 -6.43
N HIS A 113 9.63 -11.87 -6.69
CA HIS A 113 8.73 -12.91 -6.22
C HIS A 113 7.47 -12.96 -7.10
N ASP A 114 6.77 -14.08 -7.04
CA ASP A 114 5.44 -14.25 -7.61
C ASP A 114 4.39 -14.13 -6.50
N ALA A 115 3.19 -13.60 -6.77
CA ALA A 115 2.19 -13.38 -5.72
C ALA A 115 1.69 -14.67 -5.02
N THR A 116 1.83 -15.82 -5.67
CA THR A 116 1.59 -17.14 -5.06
C THR A 116 2.64 -18.14 -5.53
N GLU A 117 3.37 -18.74 -4.59
CA GLU A 117 4.35 -19.81 -4.91
C GLU A 117 3.64 -21.07 -5.45
N GLY A 118 3.98 -21.49 -6.69
CA GLY A 118 3.48 -22.72 -7.32
C GLY A 118 3.49 -22.66 -8.86
N PRO A 119 3.56 -23.80 -9.58
CA PRO A 119 3.67 -23.79 -11.05
C PRO A 119 2.43 -23.19 -11.72
N GLY A 120 2.61 -22.09 -12.45
CA GLY A 120 1.67 -21.60 -13.47
C GLY A 120 0.76 -20.43 -13.09
N TYR A 121 0.96 -19.74 -11.97
CA TYR A 121 0.12 -18.58 -11.64
C TYR A 121 0.69 -17.28 -12.19
N TYR A 122 0.09 -16.84 -13.30
CA TYR A 122 0.25 -15.51 -13.85
C TYR A 122 -0.51 -14.49 -12.98
N ASP A 123 0.01 -13.28 -12.88
CA ASP A 123 -0.36 -12.25 -11.89
C ASP A 123 -1.47 -11.21 -12.25
N PRO A 124 -2.26 -11.32 -13.33
CA PRO A 124 -3.12 -10.21 -13.76
C PRO A 124 -4.30 -9.98 -12.79
N HIS A 125 -4.64 -10.97 -11.97
CA HIS A 125 -5.71 -10.84 -10.99
C HIS A 125 -5.34 -9.86 -9.86
N TRP A 126 -4.08 -9.84 -9.42
CA TRP A 126 -3.61 -8.86 -8.45
C TRP A 126 -3.60 -7.46 -9.03
N ALA A 127 -3.18 -7.28 -10.29
CA ALA A 127 -3.30 -5.99 -10.98
C ALA A 127 -4.75 -5.47 -11.00
N VAL A 128 -5.73 -6.34 -11.28
CA VAL A 128 -7.15 -5.99 -11.25
C VAL A 128 -7.60 -5.60 -9.85
N ILE A 129 -7.21 -6.36 -8.82
CA ILE A 129 -7.51 -6.04 -7.42
C ILE A 129 -6.92 -4.67 -7.04
N SER A 130 -5.66 -4.40 -7.37
CA SER A 130 -5.02 -3.10 -7.11
C SER A 130 -5.78 -1.96 -7.78
N LEU A 131 -6.18 -2.12 -9.05
CA LEU A 131 -6.96 -1.13 -9.78
C LEU A 131 -8.36 -0.91 -9.17
N LEU A 132 -9.00 -1.97 -8.65
CA LEU A 132 -10.27 -1.84 -7.93
C LEU A 132 -10.12 -1.06 -6.63
N ILE A 133 -9.04 -1.28 -5.87
CA ILE A 133 -8.75 -0.53 -4.64
C ILE A 133 -8.48 0.94 -4.97
N VAL A 134 -7.68 1.23 -5.99
CA VAL A 134 -7.45 2.60 -6.48
C VAL A 134 -8.77 3.25 -6.91
N GLY A 135 -9.60 2.53 -7.67
CA GLY A 135 -10.91 3.01 -8.11
C GLY A 135 -11.86 3.30 -6.94
N ALA A 136 -11.87 2.45 -5.92
CA ALA A 136 -12.65 2.64 -4.70
C ALA A 136 -12.18 3.86 -3.90
N GLY A 137 -10.87 4.02 -3.71
CA GLY A 137 -10.30 5.20 -3.06
C GLY A 137 -10.62 6.49 -3.81
N TYR A 138 -10.49 6.47 -5.14
CA TYR A 138 -10.88 7.59 -6.00
C TYR A 138 -12.38 7.90 -5.87
N TYR A 139 -13.22 6.87 -5.84
CA TYR A 139 -14.67 7.04 -5.67
C TYR A 139 -15.03 7.70 -4.35
N VAL A 140 -14.47 7.22 -3.24
CA VAL A 140 -14.70 7.81 -1.91
C VAL A 140 -14.19 9.26 -1.85
N TYR A 141 -13.03 9.53 -2.45
CA TYR A 141 -12.48 10.89 -2.53
C TYR A 141 -13.40 11.85 -3.32
N ARG A 142 -13.87 11.44 -4.51
CA ARG A 142 -14.68 12.31 -5.39
C ARG A 142 -16.07 12.59 -4.85
N THR A 143 -16.73 11.62 -4.21
CA THR A 143 -18.07 11.80 -3.64
C THR A 143 -18.08 12.60 -2.34
N SER A 144 -16.89 12.95 -1.82
CA SER A 144 -16.73 13.71 -0.58
C SER A 144 -16.64 15.23 -0.78
N ARG A 145 -16.66 15.73 -2.02
CA ARG A 145 -16.74 17.16 -2.30
C ARG A 145 -18.19 17.64 -2.16
N PRO A 146 -18.48 18.74 -1.43
CA PRO A 146 -19.83 19.29 -1.36
C PRO A 146 -20.33 19.56 -2.78
N ARG A 147 -21.54 19.07 -3.10
CA ARG A 147 -22.27 19.60 -4.26
C ARG A 147 -22.51 21.07 -3.92
N THR A 148 -21.94 21.99 -4.70
CA THR A 148 -22.41 23.37 -4.72
C THR A 148 -23.88 23.30 -5.12
N VAL A 149 -24.78 23.45 -4.17
CA VAL A 149 -26.18 23.74 -4.46
C VAL A 149 -26.15 25.11 -5.13
N SER A 150 -26.44 25.16 -6.43
CA SER A 150 -26.69 26.43 -7.10
C SER A 150 -27.98 26.98 -6.50
N GLU A 151 -27.88 27.96 -5.63
CA GLU A 151 -29.02 28.79 -5.26
C GLU A 151 -29.48 29.54 -6.53
N SER A 152 -30.72 29.28 -6.95
CA SER A 152 -31.43 29.95 -8.03
C SER A 152 -32.14 31.19 -7.52
#